data_AF-A0AAW6REW1-F1
#
_entry.id   AF-A0AAW6REW1-F1
#
_cell.length_a   1.000
_cell.length_b   1.000
_cell.length_c   1.000
_cell.angle_alpha   90.00
_cell.angle_beta   90.00
_cell.angle_gamma   90.00
#
_symmetry.space_group_name_H-M   'P 1'
#
loop_
_entity.id
_entity.type
_entity.pdbx_description
1 polymer ?
#
loop_
_entity_poly.entity_id
_entity_poly.type
_entity_poly.pdbx_seq_one_letter_code
_entity_poly.pdbx_strand_id
1 'polypeptide(L)'
;MFDVLIREVAVRFNLGDKALPLLQMLLACMTRQDTGGLPGFLEKLKAAGLGPAVQSWLGGGPSAKAVTASQIENALGSAGGLLEQLTGRLDAPRDDVAGALGYLLPYIVGKLTPGGSLPGSLPAEIASVASAGQALLSAPLPSSGGGMKWLWPAVAVVAAGLLGLSYCRQGGDGVPAPASAPVAAPQPAPASPVQPVETTPAPQKTQPETPVETPAQTPVREMPAQEPGREEKPAAPPMPEMPAAAAEKPPAETPPAAETVEPPAEEKPAVEKQPAA
;
A
#
# COMPACT_ATOMS: atom_id res chain seq x y z
N MET A 1 6.63 9.27 13.18
CA MET A 1 7.75 8.66 12.41
C MET A 1 7.91 9.15 10.97
N PHE A 2 6.86 9.58 10.26
CA PHE A 2 6.97 10.01 8.86
C PHE A 2 7.36 11.50 8.67
N ASP A 3 7.50 12.29 9.73
CA ASP A 3 7.68 13.76 9.69
C ASP A 3 8.76 14.24 8.72
N VAL A 4 9.96 13.66 8.80
CA VAL A 4 11.09 13.98 7.90
C VAL A 4 10.72 13.72 6.43
N LEU A 5 10.05 12.60 6.14
CA LEU A 5 9.64 12.25 4.78
C LEU A 5 8.57 13.21 4.24
N ILE A 6 7.63 13.64 5.10
CA ILE A 6 6.59 14.62 4.77
C ILE A 6 7.24 15.98 4.46
N ARG A 7 8.19 16.43 5.30
CA ARG A 7 8.93 17.68 5.13
C ARG A 7 9.75 17.69 3.84
N GLU A 8 10.49 16.62 3.58
CA GLU A 8 11.26 16.46 2.34
C GLU A 8 10.35 16.53 1.11
N VAL A 9 9.19 15.86 1.12
CA VAL A 9 8.24 15.89 -0.01
C VAL A 9 7.59 17.24 -0.20
N ALA A 10 7.19 17.90 0.91
CA ALA A 10 6.59 19.23 0.90
C ALA A 10 7.49 20.28 0.22
N VAL A 11 8.80 20.19 0.45
CA VAL A 11 9.80 21.09 -0.14
C VAL A 11 10.20 20.64 -1.55
N ARG A 12 10.54 19.36 -1.74
CA ARG A 12 11.14 18.82 -2.98
C ARG A 12 10.19 18.82 -4.18
N PHE A 13 8.91 18.58 -3.94
CA PHE A 13 7.87 18.49 -4.99
C PHE A 13 6.85 19.63 -4.87
N ASN A 14 7.25 20.76 -4.26
CA ASN A 14 6.43 21.96 -4.04
C ASN A 14 5.07 21.74 -3.34
N LEU A 15 4.82 20.55 -2.77
CA LEU A 15 3.50 20.16 -2.25
C LEU A 15 3.08 20.93 -1.00
N GLY A 16 4.02 21.47 -0.22
CA GLY A 16 3.73 22.12 1.06
C GLY A 16 2.88 21.21 1.97
N ASP A 17 1.82 21.78 2.56
CA ASP A 17 0.85 21.09 3.41
C ASP A 17 0.18 19.87 2.74
N LYS A 18 0.19 19.77 1.40
CA LYS A 18 -0.39 18.65 0.63
C LYS A 18 0.42 17.35 0.76
N ALA A 19 1.66 17.39 1.26
CA ALA A 19 2.50 16.20 1.44
C ALA A 19 1.97 15.23 2.52
N LEU A 20 1.40 15.77 3.61
CA LEU A 20 0.81 15.00 4.71
C LEU A 20 -0.46 14.21 4.28
N PRO A 21 -1.46 14.82 3.60
CA PRO A 21 -2.60 14.09 3.06
C PRO A 21 -2.22 13.17 1.89
N LEU A 22 -1.20 13.49 1.06
CA LEU A 22 -0.71 12.56 0.04
C LEU A 22 -0.22 11.25 0.68
N LEU A 23 0.63 11.34 1.70
CA LEU A 23 1.12 10.17 2.44
C LEU A 23 -0.03 9.35 3.01
N GLN A 24 -0.99 10.00 3.66
CA GLN A 24 -2.17 9.34 4.24
C GLN A 24 -2.99 8.60 3.17
N MET A 25 -3.30 9.26 2.05
CA MET A 25 -4.12 8.68 0.98
C MET A 25 -3.40 7.56 0.21
N LEU A 26 -2.08 7.65 0.02
CA LEU A 26 -1.28 6.54 -0.52
C LEU A 26 -1.32 5.34 0.43
N LEU A 27 -1.05 5.56 1.72
CA LEU A 27 -1.05 4.51 2.73
C LEU A 27 -2.44 3.84 2.81
N ALA A 28 -3.50 4.65 2.87
CA ALA A 28 -4.89 4.22 2.85
C ALA A 28 -5.22 3.33 1.65
N CYS A 29 -4.82 3.72 0.44
CA CYS A 29 -5.08 2.95 -0.77
C CYS A 29 -4.24 1.66 -0.82
N MET A 30 -2.99 1.71 -0.34
CA MET A 30 -2.09 0.56 -0.25
C MET A 30 -2.55 -0.47 0.79
N THR A 31 -3.21 -0.05 1.87
CA THR A 31 -3.76 -0.95 2.91
C THR A 31 -5.23 -1.31 2.69
N ARG A 32 -5.84 -0.93 1.56
CA ARG A 32 -7.29 -1.08 1.32
C ARG A 32 -7.67 -2.54 1.05
N GLN A 33 -8.45 -3.15 1.96
CA GLN A 33 -8.86 -4.55 1.85
C GLN A 33 -9.66 -4.86 0.59
N ASP A 34 -10.53 -3.94 0.14
CA ASP A 34 -11.29 -4.06 -1.13
C ASP A 34 -10.42 -4.27 -2.37
N THR A 35 -9.16 -3.82 -2.32
CA THR A 35 -8.19 -3.87 -3.43
C THR A 35 -7.14 -4.97 -3.23
N GLY A 36 -7.39 -5.92 -2.32
CA GLY A 36 -6.43 -6.96 -1.94
C GLY A 36 -5.30 -6.46 -1.03
N GLY A 37 -5.44 -5.26 -0.44
CA GLY A 37 -4.46 -4.66 0.46
C GLY A 37 -3.06 -4.52 -0.15
N LEU A 38 -2.05 -4.61 0.72
CA LEU A 38 -0.64 -4.46 0.33
C LEU A 38 -0.22 -5.46 -0.77
N PRO A 39 -0.49 -6.77 -0.71
CA PRO A 39 -0.15 -7.67 -1.80
C PRO A 39 -0.85 -7.29 -3.11
N GLY A 40 -2.14 -6.95 -3.11
CA GLY A 40 -2.84 -6.50 -4.33
C GLY A 40 -2.24 -5.23 -4.94
N PHE A 41 -1.79 -4.29 -4.10
CA PHE A 41 -1.08 -3.10 -4.54
C PHE A 41 0.32 -3.42 -5.15
N LEU A 42 1.05 -4.35 -4.54
CA LEU A 42 2.35 -4.80 -5.06
C LEU A 42 2.21 -5.61 -6.37
N GLU A 43 1.16 -6.43 -6.53
CA GLU A 43 0.87 -7.10 -7.80
C GLU A 43 0.55 -6.11 -8.92
N LYS A 44 -0.19 -5.02 -8.64
CA LYS A 44 -0.39 -3.94 -9.61
C LYS A 44 0.92 -3.30 -10.09
N LEU A 45 1.88 -3.10 -9.19
CA LEU A 45 3.20 -2.55 -9.53
C LEU A 45 4.03 -3.56 -10.33
N LYS A 46 4.02 -4.84 -9.95
CA LYS A 46 4.67 -5.92 -10.67
C LYS A 46 4.13 -6.06 -12.10
N ALA A 47 2.82 -6.02 -12.28
CA ALA A 47 2.15 -6.08 -13.59
C ALA A 47 2.54 -4.90 -14.52
N ALA A 48 2.85 -3.73 -13.95
CA ALA A 48 3.37 -2.57 -14.67
C ALA A 48 4.90 -2.59 -14.88
N GLY A 49 5.55 -3.76 -14.73
CA GLY A 49 6.99 -3.93 -14.93
C GLY A 49 7.88 -3.47 -13.77
N LEU A 50 7.32 -2.97 -12.66
CA LEU A 50 8.10 -2.51 -11.50
C LEU A 50 8.51 -3.65 -10.54
N GLY A 51 8.30 -4.91 -10.91
CA GLY A 51 8.63 -6.08 -10.07
C GLY A 51 10.06 -6.09 -9.50
N PRO A 52 11.11 -5.82 -10.30
CA PRO A 52 12.49 -5.72 -9.79
C PRO A 52 12.71 -4.56 -8.81
N ALA A 53 11.96 -3.46 -8.94
CA ALA A 53 12.00 -2.36 -7.98
C ALA A 53 11.29 -2.75 -6.68
N VAL A 54 10.06 -3.27 -6.77
CA VAL A 54 9.27 -3.79 -5.63
C VAL A 54 10.09 -4.78 -4.80
N GLN A 55 10.74 -5.76 -5.45
CA GLN A 55 11.57 -6.76 -4.76
C GLN A 55 12.74 -6.14 -3.98
N SER A 56 13.30 -5.01 -4.43
CA SER A 56 14.37 -4.29 -3.72
C SER A 56 13.88 -3.46 -2.54
N TRP A 57 12.56 -3.20 -2.44
CA TRP A 57 11.96 -2.44 -1.34
C TRP A 57 11.59 -3.33 -0.15
N LEU A 58 11.32 -4.61 -0.40
CA LEU A 58 10.96 -5.58 0.64
C LEU A 58 12.07 -5.66 1.69
N GLY A 59 11.73 -5.50 2.97
CA GLY A 59 12.70 -5.48 4.07
C GLY A 59 13.31 -4.11 4.37
N GLY A 60 13.06 -3.09 3.54
CA GLY A 60 13.53 -1.72 3.78
C GLY A 60 15.04 -1.55 3.76
N GLY A 61 15.76 -2.39 3.01
CA GLY A 61 17.22 -2.34 2.89
C GLY A 61 17.73 -1.10 2.14
N PRO A 62 19.04 -0.77 2.26
CA PRO A 62 19.64 0.39 1.59
C PRO A 62 19.64 0.29 0.06
N SER A 63 19.38 -0.90 -0.49
CA SER A 63 19.30 -1.16 -1.94
C SER A 63 17.95 -0.78 -2.57
N ALA A 64 17.06 -0.09 -1.84
CA ALA A 64 15.72 0.25 -2.32
C ALA A 64 15.75 1.14 -3.58
N LYS A 65 15.40 0.57 -4.73
CA LYS A 65 15.50 1.22 -6.04
C LYS A 65 14.47 2.34 -6.20
N ALA A 66 14.94 3.58 -6.35
CA ALA A 66 14.08 4.71 -6.71
C ALA A 66 13.36 4.49 -8.05
N VAL A 67 12.15 5.01 -8.18
CA VAL A 67 11.30 4.93 -9.38
C VAL A 67 10.91 6.34 -9.83
N THR A 68 10.92 6.58 -11.14
CA THR A 68 10.66 7.89 -11.75
C THR A 68 9.17 8.19 -11.87
N ALA A 69 8.81 9.47 -12.01
CA ALA A 69 7.43 9.91 -12.22
C ALA A 69 6.75 9.16 -13.38
N SER A 70 7.38 9.07 -14.56
CA SER A 70 6.85 8.36 -15.73
C SER A 70 6.58 6.86 -15.49
N GLN A 71 7.37 6.21 -14.62
CA GLN A 71 7.13 4.81 -14.24
C GLN A 71 5.99 4.67 -13.23
N ILE A 72 5.79 5.65 -12.35
CA ILE A 72 4.59 5.74 -11.50
C ILE A 72 3.34 6.02 -12.33
N GLU A 73 3.42 6.90 -13.32
CA GLU A 73 2.34 7.18 -14.27
C GLU A 73 1.89 5.93 -15.01
N ASN A 74 2.83 5.14 -15.52
CA ASN A 74 2.54 3.87 -16.19
C ASN A 74 1.83 2.86 -15.25
N ALA A 75 2.25 2.79 -13.98
CA ALA A 75 1.73 1.81 -13.02
C ALA A 75 0.42 2.21 -12.30
N LEU A 76 0.21 3.51 -12.09
CA LEU A 76 -0.84 4.07 -11.21
C LEU A 76 -1.66 5.20 -11.85
N GLY A 77 -1.28 5.67 -13.05
CA GLY A 77 -1.88 6.79 -13.78
C GLY A 77 -2.84 6.42 -14.91
N SER A 78 -3.32 5.18 -14.95
CA SER A 78 -4.48 4.76 -15.75
C SER A 78 -5.70 5.65 -15.47
N ALA A 79 -6.64 5.77 -16.40
CA ALA A 79 -7.88 6.53 -16.19
C ALA A 79 -8.66 6.01 -14.97
N GLY A 80 -9.04 6.91 -14.05
CA GLY A 80 -9.64 6.54 -12.75
C GLY A 80 -8.68 5.86 -11.76
N GLY A 81 -7.38 5.84 -12.05
CA GLY A 81 -6.33 5.26 -11.21
C GLY A 81 -5.96 6.11 -10.00
N LEU A 82 -5.06 5.58 -9.17
CA LEU A 82 -4.63 6.22 -7.92
C LEU A 82 -4.01 7.61 -8.15
N LEU A 83 -3.27 7.81 -9.24
CA LEU A 83 -2.65 9.12 -9.51
C LEU A 83 -3.71 10.20 -9.78
N GLU A 84 -4.71 9.92 -10.63
CA GLU A 84 -5.85 10.83 -10.90
C GLU A 84 -6.67 11.10 -9.63
N GLN A 85 -6.90 10.07 -8.83
CA GLN A 85 -7.58 10.20 -7.55
C GLN A 85 -6.80 11.11 -6.60
N LEU A 86 -5.46 11.04 -6.56
CA LEU A 86 -4.62 11.88 -5.71
C LEU A 86 -4.54 13.32 -6.20
N THR A 87 -4.30 13.55 -7.50
CA THR A 87 -4.21 14.91 -8.07
C THR A 87 -5.51 15.68 -7.90
N GLY A 88 -6.65 15.07 -8.23
CA GLY A 88 -7.98 15.65 -8.06
C GLY A 88 -8.42 15.84 -6.60
N ARG A 89 -7.83 15.08 -5.65
CA ARG A 89 -8.07 15.24 -4.20
C ARG A 89 -7.19 16.29 -3.56
N LEU A 90 -5.95 16.43 -4.02
CA LEU A 90 -4.96 17.37 -3.47
C LEU A 90 -5.04 18.76 -4.12
N ASP A 91 -5.66 18.88 -5.30
CA ASP A 91 -5.54 20.06 -6.17
C ASP A 91 -4.06 20.33 -6.48
N ALA A 92 -3.38 19.34 -7.06
CA ALA A 92 -1.93 19.35 -7.24
C ALA A 92 -1.52 18.89 -8.64
N PRO A 93 -0.45 19.48 -9.24
CA PRO A 93 0.08 19.07 -10.53
C PRO A 93 0.49 17.59 -10.54
N ARG A 94 0.23 16.93 -11.68
CA ARG A 94 0.33 15.48 -11.82
C ARG A 94 1.76 14.95 -11.78
N ASP A 95 2.73 15.70 -12.29
CA ASP A 95 4.15 15.34 -12.24
C ASP A 95 4.70 15.36 -10.80
N ASP A 96 4.45 16.43 -10.04
CA ASP A 96 4.87 16.52 -8.64
C ASP A 96 4.26 15.42 -7.76
N VAL A 97 2.98 15.06 -7.97
CA VAL A 97 2.35 13.93 -7.29
C VAL A 97 3.00 12.60 -7.71
N ALA A 98 3.28 12.39 -9.01
CA ALA A 98 3.94 11.18 -9.49
C ALA A 98 5.40 11.06 -8.98
N GLY A 99 6.13 12.17 -8.91
CA GLY A 99 7.48 12.25 -8.33
C GLY A 99 7.48 12.00 -6.82
N ALA A 100 6.55 12.63 -6.09
CA ALA A 100 6.36 12.40 -4.65
C ALA A 100 6.04 10.93 -4.35
N LEU A 101 5.16 10.31 -5.14
CA LEU A 101 4.88 8.87 -5.07
C LEU A 101 6.13 8.01 -5.34
N GLY A 102 6.91 8.34 -6.38
CA GLY A 102 8.16 7.63 -6.72
C GLY A 102 9.21 7.65 -5.61
N TYR A 103 9.19 8.68 -4.77
CA TYR A 103 9.99 8.81 -3.56
C TYR A 103 9.36 8.10 -2.33
N LEU A 104 8.04 8.13 -2.17
CA LEU A 104 7.32 7.53 -1.02
C LEU A 104 7.19 6.01 -1.08
N LEU A 105 6.87 5.44 -2.25
CA LEU A 105 6.63 4.00 -2.41
C LEU A 105 7.77 3.12 -1.83
N PRO A 106 9.05 3.30 -2.20
CA PRO A 106 10.14 2.47 -1.65
C PRO A 106 10.21 2.51 -0.12
N TYR A 107 10.10 3.69 0.48
CA TYR A 107 10.18 3.86 1.93
C TYR A 107 8.98 3.23 2.64
N ILE A 108 7.76 3.46 2.14
CA ILE A 108 6.53 2.93 2.76
C ILE A 108 6.49 1.41 2.65
N VAL A 109 6.79 0.84 1.47
CA VAL A 109 6.80 -0.63 1.28
C VAL A 109 7.84 -1.28 2.19
N GLY A 110 9.04 -0.71 2.31
CA GLY A 110 10.06 -1.18 3.26
C GLY A 110 9.63 -1.08 4.72
N LYS A 111 9.00 0.03 5.13
CA LYS A 111 8.44 0.21 6.48
C LYS A 111 7.26 -0.73 6.79
N LEU A 112 6.52 -1.17 5.77
CA LEU A 112 5.43 -2.12 5.88
C LEU A 112 5.88 -3.59 5.84
N THR A 113 7.09 -3.90 5.36
CA THR A 113 7.56 -5.28 5.15
C THR A 113 8.84 -5.60 5.93
N PRO A 114 8.84 -5.46 7.28
CA PRO A 114 10.02 -5.74 8.09
C PRO A 114 10.51 -7.18 7.88
N GLY A 115 11.81 -7.35 7.63
CA GLY A 115 12.40 -8.66 7.33
C GLY A 115 12.07 -9.23 5.94
N GLY A 116 11.51 -8.42 5.02
CA GLY A 116 11.24 -8.84 3.64
C GLY A 116 9.91 -9.57 3.43
N SER A 117 9.11 -9.73 4.49
CA SER A 117 7.83 -10.43 4.46
C SER A 117 6.64 -9.48 4.64
N LEU A 118 5.49 -9.85 4.08
CA LEU A 118 4.22 -9.16 4.33
C LEU A 118 3.73 -9.48 5.75
N PRO A 119 3.37 -8.47 6.58
CA PRO A 119 2.91 -8.72 7.94
C PRO A 119 1.45 -9.19 7.94
N GLY A 120 1.12 -10.15 8.81
CA GLY A 120 -0.26 -10.65 8.96
C GLY A 120 -1.25 -9.64 9.58
N SER A 121 -0.75 -8.54 10.14
CA SER A 121 -1.57 -7.41 10.61
C SER A 121 -0.78 -6.10 10.51
N LEU A 122 -1.48 -4.98 10.34
CA LEU A 122 -0.86 -3.66 10.30
C LEU A 122 -0.66 -3.09 11.71
N PRO A 123 0.50 -2.49 12.03
CA PRO A 123 0.69 -1.76 13.29
C PRO A 123 -0.36 -0.66 13.47
N ALA A 124 -0.83 -0.45 14.70
CA ALA A 124 -1.93 0.49 15.01
C ALA A 124 -1.67 1.92 14.48
N GLU A 125 -0.45 2.42 14.62
CA GLU A 125 0.00 3.71 14.07
C GLU A 125 -0.25 3.82 12.55
N ILE A 126 0.09 2.75 11.82
CA ILE A 126 -0.04 2.68 10.36
C ILE A 126 -1.51 2.56 9.96
N ALA A 127 -2.30 1.76 10.70
CA ALA A 127 -3.74 1.66 10.52
C ALA A 127 -4.46 3.00 10.78
N SER A 128 -4.01 3.79 11.75
CA SER A 128 -4.57 5.12 12.06
C SER A 128 -4.23 6.17 10.99
N VAL A 129 -2.99 6.20 10.49
CA VAL A 129 -2.62 7.08 9.37
C VAL A 129 -3.36 6.67 8.08
N ALA A 130 -3.59 5.37 7.88
CA ALA A 130 -4.38 4.86 6.76
C ALA A 130 -5.89 5.18 6.89
N SER A 131 -6.48 5.13 8.09
CA SER A 131 -7.89 5.48 8.28
C SER A 131 -8.15 6.98 8.08
N ALA A 132 -7.23 7.84 8.49
CA ALA A 132 -7.26 9.27 8.14
C ALA A 132 -7.22 9.50 6.62
N GLY A 133 -6.37 8.74 5.89
CA GLY A 133 -6.34 8.77 4.44
C GLY A 133 -7.63 8.26 3.76
N GLN A 134 -8.28 7.23 4.32
CA GLN A 134 -9.60 6.81 3.85
C GLN A 134 -10.64 7.92 4.05
N ALA A 135 -10.63 8.64 5.17
CA ALA A 135 -11.53 9.77 5.40
C ALA A 135 -11.31 10.90 4.36
N LEU A 136 -10.07 11.21 4.00
CA LEU A 136 -9.74 12.19 2.93
C LEU A 136 -10.22 11.72 1.54
N LEU A 137 -10.11 10.43 1.24
CA LEU A 137 -10.57 9.82 -0.02
C LEU A 137 -12.11 9.77 -0.13
N SER A 138 -12.80 9.57 1.00
CA SER A 138 -14.26 9.48 1.07
C SER A 138 -14.96 10.82 1.30
N ALA A 139 -14.25 11.88 1.71
CA ALA A 139 -14.83 13.20 1.90
C ALA A 139 -15.51 13.72 0.62
N PRO A 140 -16.57 14.55 0.70
CA PRO A 140 -16.95 15.37 -0.45
C PRO A 140 -15.75 16.24 -0.86
N LEU A 141 -15.47 16.35 -2.16
CA LEU A 141 -14.46 17.29 -2.64
C LEU A 141 -14.89 18.71 -2.20
N PRO A 142 -14.03 19.48 -1.51
CA PRO A 142 -14.34 20.88 -1.24
C PRO A 142 -14.43 21.59 -2.59
N SER A 143 -15.62 22.04 -2.96
CA SER A 143 -15.81 22.75 -4.22
C SER A 143 -15.07 24.09 -4.15
N SER A 144 -13.85 24.11 -4.71
CA SER A 144 -12.98 25.29 -4.81
C SER A 144 -13.49 26.27 -5.88
N GLY A 145 -14.78 26.62 -5.76
CA GLY A 145 -15.51 27.50 -6.65
C GLY A 145 -15.80 28.82 -5.95
N GLY A 146 -14.97 29.83 -6.22
CA GLY A 146 -15.20 31.19 -5.77
C GLY A 146 -16.44 31.79 -6.44
N GLY A 147 -17.63 31.58 -5.87
CA GLY A 147 -18.87 31.98 -6.54
C GLY A 147 -20.16 31.98 -5.72
N MET A 148 -20.14 31.92 -4.38
CA MET A 148 -21.36 31.65 -3.59
C MET A 148 -21.56 32.54 -2.34
N LYS A 149 -21.41 33.86 -2.48
CA LYS A 149 -21.71 34.87 -1.42
C LYS A 149 -23.20 34.98 -1.04
N TRP A 150 -24.05 34.05 -1.51
CA TRP A 150 -25.51 34.04 -1.33
C TRP A 150 -26.03 32.84 -0.50
N LEU A 151 -25.26 31.75 -0.34
CA LEU A 151 -25.69 30.57 0.45
C LEU A 151 -25.26 30.56 1.92
N TRP A 152 -24.39 31.48 2.35
CA TRP A 152 -24.05 31.67 3.77
C TRP A 152 -25.27 31.79 4.71
N PRO A 153 -26.34 32.55 4.41
CA PRO A 153 -27.54 32.56 5.26
C PRO A 153 -28.25 31.20 5.34
N ALA A 154 -28.28 30.42 4.25
CA ALA A 154 -28.91 29.09 4.26
C ALA A 154 -28.14 28.10 5.14
N VAL A 155 -26.80 28.11 5.06
CA VAL A 155 -25.93 27.28 5.91
C VAL A 155 -26.07 27.68 7.38
N ALA A 156 -26.16 28.97 7.69
CA ALA A 156 -26.37 29.46 9.05
C ALA A 156 -27.69 28.98 9.67
N VAL A 157 -28.79 28.99 8.90
CA VAL A 157 -30.10 28.49 9.35
C VAL A 157 -30.08 26.97 9.62
N VAL A 158 -29.43 26.18 8.74
CA VAL A 158 -29.29 24.73 8.96
C VAL A 158 -28.42 24.43 10.18
N ALA A 159 -27.31 25.16 10.36
CA ALA A 159 -26.45 25.02 11.53
C ALA A 159 -27.19 25.37 12.85
N ALA A 160 -27.97 26.45 12.86
CA ALA A 160 -28.79 26.85 14.01
C ALA A 160 -29.87 25.80 14.33
N GLY A 161 -30.53 25.24 13.31
CA GLY A 161 -31.53 24.18 13.48
C GLY A 161 -30.94 22.89 14.08
N LEU A 162 -29.77 22.45 13.58
CA LEU A 162 -29.06 21.28 14.12
C LEU A 162 -28.55 21.51 15.55
N LEU A 163 -28.05 22.72 15.86
CA LEU A 163 -27.61 23.06 17.21
C LEU A 163 -28.78 23.10 18.20
N GLY A 164 -29.93 23.66 17.81
CA GLY A 164 -31.14 23.66 18.62
C GLY A 164 -31.68 22.25 18.90
N LEU A 165 -31.69 21.38 17.89
CA LEU A 165 -32.10 19.98 18.05
C LEU A 165 -31.14 19.20 18.96
N SER A 166 -29.85 19.51 18.93
CA SER A 166 -28.87 18.96 19.87
C SER A 166 -29.11 19.44 21.30
N TYR A 167 -29.47 20.72 21.50
CA TYR A 167 -29.71 21.29 22.82
C TYR A 167 -30.95 20.68 23.51
N CYS A 168 -32.04 20.47 22.75
CA CYS A 168 -33.24 19.78 23.24
C CYS A 168 -32.99 18.32 23.67
N ARG A 169 -31.84 17.72 23.30
CA ARG A 169 -31.45 16.36 23.72
C ARG A 169 -30.55 16.31 24.96
N GLN A 170 -30.25 17.46 25.58
CA GLN A 170 -29.32 17.57 26.71
C GLN A 170 -30.01 17.93 28.05
N GLY A 171 -31.26 18.40 28.05
CA GLY A 171 -32.00 18.82 29.26
C GLY A 171 -32.78 17.68 29.95
N GLY A 172 -32.12 16.56 30.25
CA GLY A 172 -32.79 15.27 30.53
C GLY A 172 -32.52 14.59 31.88
N ASP A 173 -31.89 15.26 32.85
CA ASP A 173 -31.48 14.67 34.14
C ASP A 173 -32.06 15.49 35.32
N GLY A 174 -32.67 14.91 36.36
CA GLY A 174 -33.07 13.50 36.59
C GLY A 174 -33.44 13.26 38.07
N VAL A 175 -33.71 11.99 38.45
CA VAL A 175 -33.69 11.45 39.85
C VAL A 175 -34.86 11.94 40.77
N PRO A 176 -35.31 11.22 41.84
CA PRO A 176 -34.86 9.95 42.43
C PRO A 176 -35.88 8.79 42.43
N ALA A 177 -35.39 7.60 42.82
CA ALA A 177 -36.21 6.48 43.27
C ALA A 177 -36.35 6.45 44.81
N PRO A 178 -37.50 6.03 45.36
CA PRO A 178 -37.63 5.62 46.76
C PRO A 178 -37.79 4.09 46.88
N ALA A 179 -37.05 3.47 47.80
CA ALA A 179 -37.24 2.06 48.16
C ALA A 179 -37.95 1.93 49.51
N SER A 180 -39.02 1.13 49.57
CA SER A 180 -39.58 0.55 50.82
C SER A 180 -40.60 -0.54 50.49
N ALA A 181 -40.39 -1.75 51.05
CA ALA A 181 -41.44 -2.73 51.31
C ALA A 181 -41.76 -2.70 52.82
N PRO A 182 -42.92 -3.19 53.30
CA PRO A 182 -42.97 -4.61 53.73
C PRO A 182 -44.37 -5.28 53.69
N VAL A 183 -44.47 -6.46 54.33
CA VAL A 183 -45.66 -7.15 54.91
C VAL A 183 -46.36 -8.26 54.10
N ALA A 184 -46.05 -9.49 54.55
CA ALA A 184 -46.90 -10.68 54.77
C ALA A 184 -47.55 -11.47 53.60
N ALA A 185 -47.65 -12.78 53.84
CA ALA A 185 -48.33 -13.79 53.03
C ALA A 185 -49.70 -14.19 53.66
N PRO A 186 -50.51 -15.05 53.03
CA PRO A 186 -50.24 -16.49 53.08
C PRO A 186 -50.41 -17.24 51.74
N GLN A 187 -49.95 -18.50 51.70
CA GLN A 187 -50.26 -19.47 50.65
C GLN A 187 -51.66 -20.09 50.88
N PRO A 188 -52.24 -20.85 49.92
CA PRO A 188 -51.85 -22.26 49.76
C PRO A 188 -51.72 -22.77 48.30
N ALA A 189 -50.84 -23.75 48.09
CA ALA A 189 -50.94 -24.71 46.98
C ALA A 189 -51.87 -25.89 47.39
N PRO A 190 -52.46 -26.66 46.45
CA PRO A 190 -51.73 -27.72 45.74
C PRO A 190 -52.07 -27.76 44.23
N ALA A 191 -51.55 -28.65 43.37
CA ALA A 191 -50.70 -29.84 43.52
C ALA A 191 -49.71 -29.89 42.30
N SER A 192 -48.43 -30.27 42.42
CA SER A 192 -47.90 -31.66 42.45
C SER A 192 -47.98 -32.42 41.12
N PRO A 193 -47.01 -33.32 40.76
CA PRO A 193 -45.68 -33.55 41.36
C PRO A 193 -44.53 -33.81 40.34
N VAL A 194 -43.36 -34.19 40.89
CA VAL A 194 -42.20 -34.92 40.28
C VAL A 194 -41.50 -34.39 39.02
N GLN A 195 -40.30 -33.83 39.25
CA GLN A 195 -39.08 -34.17 38.49
C GLN A 195 -38.68 -35.63 38.79
N PRO A 196 -37.67 -36.23 38.11
CA PRO A 196 -36.30 -36.09 38.66
C PRO A 196 -35.15 -36.12 37.63
N VAL A 197 -33.95 -35.75 38.11
CA VAL A 197 -32.63 -36.33 37.77
C VAL A 197 -32.07 -36.16 36.34
N GLU A 198 -30.76 -35.99 36.11
CA GLU A 198 -29.68 -35.30 36.87
C GLU A 198 -28.40 -35.25 36.01
N THR A 199 -27.35 -34.59 36.54
CA THR A 199 -25.93 -34.98 36.40
C THR A 199 -25.32 -35.14 35.00
N THR A 200 -24.40 -34.22 34.67
CA THR A 200 -23.31 -34.44 33.71
C THR A 200 -22.27 -35.40 34.29
N PRO A 201 -21.87 -36.44 33.52
CA PRO A 201 -20.46 -36.82 33.53
C PRO A 201 -19.91 -37.24 32.15
N ALA A 202 -18.64 -36.92 31.93
CA ALA A 202 -17.73 -37.71 31.08
C ALA A 202 -16.83 -38.56 32.03
N PRO A 203 -15.97 -39.50 31.58
CA PRO A 203 -15.64 -39.89 30.19
C PRO A 203 -15.45 -41.42 29.92
N GLN A 204 -15.09 -41.81 28.69
CA GLN A 204 -14.57 -43.15 28.26
C GLN A 204 -15.59 -44.33 28.36
N LYS A 205 -15.37 -45.58 27.89
CA LYS A 205 -14.17 -46.31 27.36
C LYS A 205 -14.56 -47.59 26.57
N THR A 206 -13.69 -48.05 25.65
CA THR A 206 -13.63 -49.43 25.04
C THR A 206 -14.79 -49.80 24.07
N GLN A 207 -14.65 -50.49 22.92
CA GLN A 207 -13.87 -51.69 22.49
C GLN A 207 -14.24 -52.98 23.25
N PRO A 208 -13.99 -54.20 22.73
CA PRO A 208 -13.13 -54.60 21.59
C PRO A 208 -13.97 -55.04 20.36
N GLU A 209 -13.62 -55.91 19.40
CA GLU A 209 -12.50 -56.87 19.16
C GLU A 209 -12.30 -57.09 17.64
N THR A 210 -11.46 -58.06 17.26
CA THR A 210 -10.97 -58.46 15.93
C THR A 210 -11.62 -59.79 15.47
N PRO A 211 -11.36 -60.32 14.26
CA PRO A 211 -10.28 -61.32 14.12
C PRO A 211 -9.47 -61.23 12.81
N VAL A 212 -8.40 -62.05 12.73
CA VAL A 212 -7.35 -62.05 11.69
C VAL A 212 -7.58 -63.14 10.64
N GLU A 213 -7.30 -62.85 9.36
CA GLU A 213 -6.70 -63.85 8.45
C GLU A 213 -5.73 -63.21 7.45
N THR A 214 -4.83 -64.03 6.89
CA THR A 214 -3.75 -63.68 5.95
C THR A 214 -3.33 -65.00 5.29
N PRO A 215 -3.35 -65.15 3.94
CA PRO A 215 -2.12 -64.88 3.18
C PRO A 215 -2.25 -64.48 1.69
N ALA A 216 -1.12 -63.97 1.16
CA ALA A 216 -0.75 -63.91 -0.27
C ALA A 216 -1.57 -62.96 -1.19
N GLN A 217 -1.06 -62.45 -2.32
CA GLN A 217 0.11 -62.86 -3.12
C GLN A 217 1.04 -61.68 -3.52
N THR A 218 2.34 -62.00 -3.64
CA THR A 218 3.46 -61.24 -4.25
C THR A 218 3.35 -61.12 -5.79
N PRO A 219 4.27 -60.47 -6.56
CA PRO A 219 5.59 -59.86 -6.24
C PRO A 219 5.66 -58.34 -6.62
N VAL A 220 6.75 -57.57 -6.48
CA VAL A 220 8.21 -57.84 -6.62
C VAL A 220 9.07 -57.22 -5.52
N ARG A 221 10.25 -57.81 -5.25
CA ARG A 221 11.26 -57.33 -4.31
C ARG A 221 12.66 -57.77 -4.73
N GLU A 222 13.51 -56.81 -5.05
CA GLU A 222 14.96 -56.92 -5.27
C GLU A 222 15.51 -55.50 -4.94
N MET A 223 16.34 -55.20 -3.93
CA MET A 223 17.33 -55.93 -3.11
C MET A 223 18.67 -56.25 -3.83
N PRO A 224 19.83 -56.23 -3.12
CA PRO A 224 20.91 -55.32 -3.56
C PRO A 224 22.36 -55.86 -3.56
N ALA A 225 23.24 -55.19 -4.33
CA ALA A 225 24.71 -55.15 -4.20
C ALA A 225 25.19 -53.78 -4.76
N GLN A 226 26.12 -52.99 -4.19
CA GLN A 226 27.45 -53.19 -3.58
C GLN A 226 28.63 -53.26 -4.58
N GLU A 227 29.22 -52.09 -4.86
CA GLU A 227 30.66 -51.77 -5.08
C GLU A 227 31.52 -52.54 -6.13
N PRO A 228 32.77 -52.11 -6.46
CA PRO A 228 33.53 -50.93 -5.99
C PRO A 228 34.10 -49.97 -7.07
N GLY A 229 34.47 -48.77 -6.63
CA GLY A 229 35.73 -48.08 -6.99
C GLY A 229 36.04 -47.62 -8.43
N ARG A 230 35.92 -46.29 -8.66
CA ARG A 230 37.13 -45.49 -8.99
C ARG A 230 37.04 -44.02 -8.61
N GLU A 231 38.05 -43.62 -7.87
CA GLU A 231 38.54 -42.28 -7.53
C GLU A 231 38.85 -41.42 -8.76
N GLU A 232 38.29 -40.19 -8.85
CA GLU A 232 39.01 -39.01 -9.37
C GLU A 232 38.35 -37.66 -8.95
N LYS A 233 39.09 -36.55 -9.10
CA LYS A 233 38.79 -35.19 -8.61
C LYS A 233 39.70 -34.17 -9.33
N PRO A 234 39.28 -32.94 -9.64
CA PRO A 234 37.94 -32.38 -9.95
C PRO A 234 37.89 -31.71 -11.35
N ALA A 235 36.70 -31.39 -11.89
CA ALA A 235 36.59 -30.53 -13.07
C ALA A 235 35.31 -29.67 -13.08
N ALA A 236 35.44 -28.44 -13.58
CA ALA A 236 34.31 -27.60 -14.00
C ALA A 236 33.96 -27.89 -15.47
N PRO A 237 32.71 -27.64 -15.94
CA PRO A 237 32.41 -27.72 -17.37
C PRO A 237 33.24 -26.68 -18.15
N PRO A 238 33.88 -27.06 -19.26
CA PRO A 238 34.72 -26.14 -20.03
C PRO A 238 33.88 -25.10 -20.78
N MET A 239 34.39 -23.87 -20.83
CA MET A 239 33.90 -22.86 -21.78
C MET A 239 34.33 -23.24 -23.20
N PRO A 240 33.53 -22.97 -24.24
CA PRO A 240 34.05 -22.98 -25.61
C PRO A 240 35.06 -21.84 -25.77
N GLU A 241 36.31 -22.22 -26.05
CA GLU A 241 37.43 -21.31 -26.26
C GLU A 241 37.29 -20.55 -27.59
N MET A 242 37.47 -19.23 -27.57
CA MET A 242 37.92 -18.43 -28.71
C MET A 242 38.80 -17.26 -28.19
N PRO A 243 39.76 -16.78 -29.00
CA PRO A 243 41.12 -16.53 -28.48
C PRO A 243 41.37 -15.14 -27.90
N ALA A 244 42.47 -15.04 -27.15
CA ALA A 244 42.97 -13.81 -26.54
C ALA A 244 44.30 -13.34 -27.16
N ALA A 245 44.64 -12.08 -26.90
CA ALA A 245 45.98 -11.46 -26.90
C ALA A 245 46.77 -11.29 -28.23
N ALA A 246 46.67 -10.08 -28.81
CA ALA A 246 47.81 -9.17 -29.05
C ALA A 246 47.24 -7.75 -29.26
N ALA A 247 47.64 -6.64 -28.60
CA ALA A 247 48.93 -6.16 -28.11
C ALA A 247 49.77 -5.38 -29.17
N GLU A 248 49.31 -4.20 -29.58
CA GLU A 248 50.18 -3.17 -30.19
C GLU A 248 49.72 -1.73 -29.88
N LYS A 249 50.60 -0.73 -30.09
CA LYS A 249 50.48 0.67 -29.66
C LYS A 249 51.61 1.53 -30.26
N PRO A 250 51.42 2.81 -30.64
CA PRO A 250 50.35 3.43 -31.44
C PRO A 250 50.90 4.00 -32.79
N PRO A 251 50.02 4.54 -33.65
CA PRO A 251 50.22 5.92 -34.16
C PRO A 251 48.98 6.80 -33.82
N ALA A 252 49.11 8.05 -33.37
CA ALA A 252 49.70 9.23 -34.02
C ALA A 252 48.78 9.85 -35.10
N GLU A 253 48.15 10.96 -34.71
CA GLU A 253 47.60 12.09 -35.49
C GLU A 253 47.11 11.89 -36.93
N THR A 254 45.82 12.16 -37.16
CA THR A 254 45.38 13.17 -38.15
C THR A 254 43.95 13.65 -37.84
N PRO A 255 43.65 14.95 -37.87
CA PRO A 255 42.30 15.47 -37.63
C PRO A 255 41.42 15.41 -38.89
N PRO A 256 40.08 15.39 -38.76
CA PRO A 256 39.20 15.74 -39.87
C PRO A 256 39.33 17.25 -40.15
N ALA A 257 40.14 17.60 -41.15
CA ALA A 257 40.19 18.95 -41.68
C ALA A 257 38.86 19.30 -42.38
N ALA A 258 38.51 20.59 -42.37
CA ALA A 258 37.21 21.09 -42.82
C ALA A 258 36.91 20.81 -44.31
N GLU A 259 35.64 20.54 -44.61
CA GLU A 259 35.02 21.00 -45.84
C GLU A 259 33.90 21.99 -45.49
N THR A 260 33.79 23.07 -46.27
CA THR A 260 32.98 24.25 -45.93
C THR A 260 31.72 24.31 -46.78
N VAL A 261 30.54 24.26 -46.14
CA VAL A 261 29.28 24.71 -46.74
C VAL A 261 28.48 25.57 -45.75
N GLU A 262 28.41 26.85 -46.09
CA GLU A 262 27.38 27.87 -45.78
C GLU A 262 26.72 27.97 -44.39
N PRO A 263 26.85 29.10 -43.68
CA PRO A 263 25.99 29.45 -42.55
C PRO A 263 24.62 30.00 -43.02
N PRO A 264 23.54 29.88 -42.22
CA PRO A 264 22.27 30.56 -42.51
C PRO A 264 22.43 32.09 -42.45
N ALA A 265 21.87 32.78 -43.43
CA ALA A 265 22.07 34.21 -43.62
C ALA A 265 21.36 35.09 -42.58
N GLU A 266 22.18 35.71 -41.74
CA GLU A 266 22.10 37.09 -41.24
C GLU A 266 20.74 37.81 -41.20
N GLU A 267 20.30 38.07 -39.97
CA GLU A 267 19.34 39.08 -39.52
C GLU A 267 19.37 40.41 -40.32
N LYS A 268 18.19 40.87 -40.78
CA LYS A 268 17.96 42.28 -41.18
C LYS A 268 16.58 42.80 -40.77
N PRO A 269 16.44 43.45 -39.59
CA PRO A 269 15.29 44.31 -39.32
C PRO A 269 15.32 45.55 -40.23
N ALA A 270 14.23 45.80 -40.95
CA ALA A 270 14.16 46.90 -41.90
C ALA A 270 13.81 48.24 -41.22
N VAL A 271 14.83 49.10 -41.07
CA VAL A 271 14.77 50.58 -41.00
C VAL A 271 13.61 51.16 -40.19
N GLU A 272 13.94 51.53 -38.95
CA GLU A 272 13.23 52.57 -38.20
C GLU A 272 13.26 53.91 -38.97
N LYS A 273 12.10 54.57 -39.12
CA LYS A 273 12.03 55.93 -39.67
C LYS A 273 12.30 56.97 -38.59
N GLN A 274 13.51 57.51 -38.56
CA GLN A 274 13.84 58.69 -37.75
C GLN A 274 13.17 59.95 -38.33
N PRO A 275 12.57 60.84 -37.51
CA PRO A 275 11.98 62.09 -37.96
C PRO A 275 13.03 63.20 -38.17
N ALA A 276 12.70 64.21 -38.97
CA ALA A 276 13.51 65.42 -39.15
C ALA A 276 12.63 66.64 -39.46
N ALA A 277 12.99 67.78 -38.84
CA ALA A 277 12.38 69.12 -38.96
C ALA A 277 10.91 69.24 -38.51
#